data_AF-A0A558NIZ2-F1
#
_entry.id   AF-A0A558NIZ2-F1
#
_cell.length_a   1.000
_cell.length_b   1.000
_cell.length_c   1.000
_cell.angle_alpha   90.00
_cell.angle_beta   90.00
_cell.angle_gamma   90.00
#
_symmetry.space_group_name_H-M   'P 1'
#
loop_
_entity.id
_entity.type
_entity.pdbx_description
1 polymer ?
#
loop_
_entity_poly.entity_id
_entity_poly.type
_entity_poly.pdbx_seq_one_letter_code
_entity_poly.pdbx_strand_id
1 'polypeptide(L)'
;MATPIFVTAASIAAELHQAMLEAKGLALTAKNARALAVRAGSKTVGFKAITHFIDELASDIIRQSQYINGVSEHLSHNAVALWRASTAADKFGWVADQHSQNLGSLTVSMQNCYKQRETLSQTLSRGLRELEQQLEEGDKHIRTANLIATSSKVEAASAGDFRNQLEVIAQNITDTADKIRAHLSQARRLLGQRQKHTQ
;
A
#
# COMPACT_ATOMS: atom_id res chain seq x y z
N MET A 1 22.16 7.55 12.48
CA MET A 1 22.51 7.12 11.10
C MET A 1 21.24 7.15 10.27
N ALA A 2 21.26 7.80 9.11
CA ALA A 2 20.08 7.83 8.23
C ALA A 2 19.82 6.43 7.66
N THR A 3 18.58 5.94 7.77
CA THR A 3 18.19 4.63 7.26
C THR A 3 18.35 4.61 5.74
N PRO A 4 19.04 3.61 5.16
CA PRO A 4 19.22 3.57 3.72
C PRO A 4 17.87 3.50 3.00
N ILE A 5 17.77 4.17 1.85
CA ILE A 5 16.52 4.29 1.08
C ILE A 5 15.85 2.95 0.75
N PHE A 6 16.65 1.89 0.59
CA PHE A 6 16.15 0.54 0.34
C PHE A 6 15.54 -0.11 1.57
N VAL A 7 16.04 0.19 2.77
CA VAL A 7 15.44 -0.28 4.03
C VAL A 7 14.09 0.40 4.24
N THR A 8 14.00 1.70 3.97
CA THR A 8 12.72 2.44 4.02
C THR A 8 11.73 1.92 2.98
N ALA A 9 12.16 1.69 1.74
CA ALA A 9 11.32 1.14 0.69
C ALA A 9 10.80 -0.27 1.03
N ALA A 10 11.68 -1.15 1.54
CA ALA A 10 11.28 -2.49 1.98
C ALA A 10 10.33 -2.45 3.19
N SER A 11 10.54 -1.52 4.13
CA SER A 11 9.65 -1.35 5.29
C SER A 11 8.27 -0.86 4.87
N ILE A 12 8.21 0.10 3.94
CA ILE A 12 6.95 0.58 3.35
C ILE A 12 6.24 -0.58 2.63
N ALA A 13 6.97 -1.37 1.83
CA ALA A 13 6.40 -2.53 1.15
C ALA A 13 5.83 -3.57 2.13
N ALA A 14 6.52 -3.81 3.24
CA ALA A 14 6.05 -4.73 4.28
C ALA A 14 4.74 -4.25 4.94
N GLU A 15 4.65 -2.97 5.32
CA GLU A 15 3.43 -2.39 5.90
C GLU A 15 2.23 -2.48 4.93
N LEU A 16 2.48 -2.24 3.65
CA LEU A 16 1.46 -2.31 2.62
C LEU A 16 0.99 -3.75 2.35
N HIS A 17 1.91 -4.70 2.45
CA HIS A 17 1.57 -6.11 2.39
C HIS A 17 0.63 -6.50 3.54
N GLN A 18 0.86 -5.99 4.76
CA GLN A 18 -0.03 -6.23 5.89
C GLN A 18 -1.42 -5.60 5.67
N ALA A 19 -1.47 -4.34 5.18
CA ALA A 19 -2.73 -3.69 4.80
C ALA A 19 -3.54 -4.54 3.78
N MET A 20 -2.86 -5.15 2.81
CA MET A 20 -3.47 -6.03 1.82
C MET A 20 -4.06 -7.30 2.44
N LEU A 21 -3.42 -7.89 3.46
CA LEU A 21 -3.95 -9.07 4.13
C LEU A 21 -5.25 -8.75 4.88
N GLU A 22 -5.31 -7.60 5.54
CA GLU A 22 -6.53 -7.11 6.21
C GLU A 22 -7.64 -6.83 5.19
N ALA A 23 -7.32 -6.19 4.05
CA ALA A 23 -8.24 -5.97 2.94
C ALA A 23 -8.89 -7.26 2.39
N LYS A 24 -8.15 -8.37 2.32
CA LYS A 24 -8.71 -9.67 1.93
C LYS A 24 -9.73 -10.17 2.96
N GLY A 25 -9.48 -9.94 4.24
CA GLY A 25 -10.43 -10.24 5.32
C GLY A 25 -11.73 -9.44 5.20
N LEU A 26 -11.63 -8.16 4.88
CA LEU A 26 -12.78 -7.29 4.60
C LEU A 26 -13.64 -7.87 3.47
N ALA A 27 -13.01 -8.30 2.38
CA ALA A 27 -13.72 -8.85 1.23
C ALA A 27 -14.40 -10.19 1.50
N LEU A 28 -13.84 -11.03 2.37
CA LEU A 28 -14.51 -12.24 2.82
C LEU A 28 -15.75 -11.90 3.65
N THR A 29 -15.64 -10.92 4.56
CA THR A 29 -16.75 -10.42 5.36
C THR A 29 -17.86 -9.85 4.47
N ALA A 30 -17.50 -9.10 3.44
CA ALA A 30 -18.41 -8.57 2.43
C ALA A 30 -19.22 -9.67 1.72
N LYS A 31 -18.53 -10.72 1.23
CA LYS A 31 -19.18 -11.86 0.57
C LYS A 31 -20.13 -12.60 1.50
N ASN A 32 -19.72 -12.80 2.77
CA ASN A 32 -20.56 -13.44 3.77
C ASN A 32 -21.81 -12.60 4.09
N ALA A 33 -21.66 -11.28 4.20
CA ALA A 33 -22.77 -10.34 4.38
C ALA A 33 -23.75 -10.38 3.21
N ARG A 34 -23.25 -10.42 1.97
CA ARG A 34 -24.07 -10.56 0.76
C ARG A 34 -24.86 -11.86 0.72
N ALA A 35 -24.22 -12.99 1.03
CA ALA A 35 -24.92 -14.28 1.10
C ALA A 35 -26.04 -14.26 2.14
N LEU A 36 -25.82 -13.58 3.27
CA LEU A 36 -26.83 -13.40 4.29
C LEU A 36 -28.00 -12.53 3.81
N ALA A 37 -27.74 -11.41 3.11
CA ALA A 37 -28.80 -10.56 2.55
C ALA A 37 -29.65 -11.26 1.51
N VAL A 38 -29.05 -12.09 0.66
CA VAL A 38 -29.81 -12.91 -0.29
C VAL A 38 -30.73 -13.90 0.44
N ARG A 39 -30.26 -14.51 1.54
CA ARG A 39 -31.10 -15.42 2.37
C ARG A 39 -32.22 -14.70 3.11
N ALA A 40 -32.02 -13.45 3.51
CA ALA A 40 -33.03 -12.64 4.22
C ALA A 40 -34.19 -12.18 3.31
N GLY A 41 -34.01 -12.22 1.98
CA GLY A 41 -35.05 -11.93 1.01
C GLY A 41 -35.46 -10.45 0.94
N SER A 42 -36.73 -10.17 0.60
CA SER A 42 -37.25 -8.81 0.39
C SER A 42 -37.58 -8.03 1.67
N LYS A 43 -37.42 -8.62 2.86
CA LYS A 43 -37.72 -7.97 4.15
C LYS A 43 -36.77 -6.81 4.49
N THR A 44 -35.73 -6.61 3.69
CA THR A 44 -34.63 -5.69 3.99
C THR A 44 -34.10 -5.03 2.70
N VAL A 45 -34.90 -4.18 2.06
CA VAL A 45 -34.49 -3.47 0.82
C VAL A 45 -33.21 -2.65 1.04
N GLY A 46 -33.06 -2.00 2.19
CA GLY A 46 -31.82 -1.31 2.57
C GLY A 46 -30.63 -2.25 2.69
N PHE A 47 -30.84 -3.49 3.13
CA PHE A 47 -29.78 -4.50 3.25
C PHE A 47 -29.25 -4.98 1.88
N LYS A 48 -30.08 -4.99 0.83
CA LYS A 48 -29.63 -5.29 -0.53
C LYS A 48 -28.73 -4.18 -1.08
N ALA A 49 -29.09 -2.92 -0.85
CA ALA A 49 -28.28 -1.77 -1.26
C ALA A 49 -26.94 -1.73 -0.51
N ILE A 50 -26.97 -1.93 0.81
CA ILE A 50 -25.78 -1.99 1.66
C ILE A 50 -24.85 -3.13 1.24
N THR A 51 -25.37 -4.33 1.00
CA THR A 51 -24.53 -5.48 0.62
C THR A 51 -23.95 -5.36 -0.78
N HIS A 52 -24.64 -4.69 -1.71
CA HIS A 52 -24.06 -4.36 -3.01
C HIS A 52 -22.90 -3.36 -2.87
N PHE A 53 -23.09 -2.30 -2.08
CA PHE A 53 -22.05 -1.31 -1.80
C PHE A 53 -20.83 -1.92 -1.08
N ILE A 54 -21.07 -2.83 -0.14
CA ILE A 54 -20.01 -3.55 0.56
C ILE A 54 -19.20 -4.43 -0.41
N ASP A 55 -19.85 -5.06 -1.40
CA ASP A 55 -19.19 -5.90 -2.41
C ASP A 55 -18.35 -5.08 -3.40
N GLU A 56 -18.86 -3.91 -3.82
CA GLU A 56 -18.10 -2.95 -4.64
C GLU A 56 -16.88 -2.42 -3.88
N LEU A 57 -17.08 -1.93 -2.65
CA LEU A 57 -16.01 -1.43 -1.80
C LEU A 57 -14.94 -2.49 -1.54
N ALA A 58 -15.34 -3.73 -1.23
CA ALA A 58 -14.41 -4.84 -1.07
C ALA A 58 -13.60 -5.12 -2.34
N SER A 59 -14.26 -5.08 -3.51
CA SER A 59 -13.61 -5.31 -4.79
C SER A 59 -12.59 -4.21 -5.12
N ASP A 60 -12.93 -2.96 -4.85
CA ASP A 60 -12.05 -1.81 -5.05
C ASP A 60 -10.83 -1.86 -4.13
N ILE A 61 -11.06 -2.12 -2.84
CA ILE A 61 -9.99 -2.27 -1.86
C ILE A 61 -9.05 -3.43 -2.22
N ILE A 62 -9.57 -4.58 -2.70
CA ILE A 62 -8.73 -5.69 -3.19
C ILE A 62 -7.89 -5.25 -4.38
N ARG A 63 -8.52 -4.66 -5.40
CA ARG A 63 -7.85 -4.26 -6.64
C ARG A 63 -6.74 -3.27 -6.36
N GLN A 64 -7.03 -2.27 -5.53
CA GLN A 64 -6.05 -1.28 -5.11
C GLN A 64 -4.93 -1.90 -4.27
N SER A 65 -5.26 -2.80 -3.34
CA SER A 65 -4.25 -3.50 -2.54
C SER A 65 -3.30 -4.34 -3.42
N GLN A 66 -3.83 -5.02 -4.44
CA GLN A 66 -3.02 -5.76 -5.42
C GLN A 66 -2.10 -4.83 -6.22
N TYR A 67 -2.63 -3.69 -6.66
CA TYR A 67 -1.85 -2.68 -7.37
C TYR A 67 -0.71 -2.13 -6.50
N ILE A 68 -1.02 -1.72 -5.27
CA ILE A 68 -0.06 -1.22 -4.30
C ILE A 68 1.03 -2.26 -4.01
N ASN A 69 0.66 -3.54 -3.86
CA ASN A 69 1.62 -4.62 -3.61
C ASN A 69 2.58 -4.79 -4.79
N GLY A 70 2.10 -4.74 -6.04
CA GLY A 70 2.95 -4.79 -7.23
C GLY A 70 3.92 -3.61 -7.31
N VAL A 71 3.44 -2.38 -7.07
CA VAL A 71 4.29 -1.18 -7.02
C VAL A 71 5.35 -1.29 -5.92
N SER A 72 4.98 -1.81 -4.76
CA SER A 72 5.86 -1.98 -3.59
C SER A 72 6.95 -3.04 -3.81
N GLU A 73 6.61 -4.14 -4.47
CA GLU A 73 7.56 -5.18 -4.88
C GLU A 73 8.60 -4.61 -5.86
N HIS A 74 8.15 -3.91 -6.90
CA HIS A 74 9.03 -3.24 -7.85
C HIS A 74 9.92 -2.18 -7.18
N LEU A 75 9.38 -1.39 -6.25
CA LEU A 75 10.15 -0.43 -5.46
C LEU A 75 11.27 -1.11 -4.65
N SER A 76 10.96 -2.23 -4.00
CA SER A 76 11.93 -2.98 -3.20
C SER A 76 13.10 -3.49 -4.06
N HIS A 77 12.79 -4.09 -5.22
CA HIS A 77 13.81 -4.54 -6.17
C HIS A 77 14.67 -3.38 -6.69
N ASN A 78 14.04 -2.27 -7.09
CA ASN A 78 14.73 -1.09 -7.59
C ASN A 78 15.63 -0.46 -6.52
N ALA A 79 15.20 -0.45 -5.26
CA ALA A 79 15.99 0.11 -4.18
C ALA A 79 17.24 -0.72 -3.87
N VAL A 80 17.14 -2.05 -3.90
CA VAL A 80 18.30 -2.95 -3.78
C VAL A 80 19.26 -2.76 -4.95
N ALA A 81 18.74 -2.67 -6.18
CA ALA A 81 19.55 -2.40 -7.36
C ALA A 81 20.27 -1.05 -7.26
N LEU A 82 19.58 -0.01 -6.81
CA LEU A 82 20.16 1.31 -6.59
C LEU A 82 21.27 1.27 -5.54
N TRP A 83 21.05 0.57 -4.43
CA TRP A 83 22.08 0.42 -3.39
C TRP A 83 23.34 -0.27 -3.91
N ARG A 84 23.18 -1.34 -4.70
CA ARG A 84 24.31 -2.02 -5.35
C ARG A 84 25.05 -1.09 -6.31
N ALA A 85 24.32 -0.34 -7.13
CA ALA A 85 24.89 0.62 -8.07
C ALA A 85 25.61 1.77 -7.36
N SER A 86 25.05 2.31 -6.27
CA SER A 86 25.69 3.33 -5.45
C SER A 86 26.97 2.82 -4.79
N THR A 87 26.94 1.62 -4.22
CA THR A 87 28.12 1.00 -3.62
C THR A 87 29.24 0.82 -4.65
N ALA A 88 28.90 0.33 -5.85
CA ALA A 88 29.87 0.20 -6.95
C ALA A 88 30.41 1.56 -7.41
N ALA A 89 29.53 2.56 -7.56
CA ALA A 89 29.89 3.93 -7.90
C ALA A 89 30.87 4.56 -6.90
N ASP A 90 30.68 4.32 -5.60
CA ASP A 90 31.57 4.81 -4.54
C ASP A 90 32.95 4.13 -4.63
N LYS A 91 33.00 2.82 -4.92
CA LYS A 91 34.27 2.11 -5.13
C LYS A 91 34.99 2.59 -6.39
N PHE A 92 34.25 2.86 -7.46
CA PHE A 92 34.82 3.46 -8.66
C PHE A 92 35.38 4.85 -8.41
N GLY A 93 34.69 5.68 -7.63
CA GLY A 93 35.19 6.98 -7.20
C GLY A 93 36.50 6.85 -6.42
N TRP A 94 36.53 5.94 -5.44
CA TRP A 94 37.74 5.67 -4.67
C TRP A 94 38.93 5.24 -5.55
N VAL A 95 38.72 4.38 -6.55
CA VAL A 95 39.79 3.97 -7.50
C VAL A 95 40.23 5.14 -8.39
N ALA A 96 39.30 6.01 -8.80
CA ALA A 96 39.61 7.20 -9.59
C ALA A 96 40.57 8.13 -8.86
N ASP A 97 40.38 8.29 -7.55
CA ASP A 97 41.22 9.12 -6.68
C ASP A 97 42.63 8.54 -6.48
N GLN A 98 42.85 7.24 -6.73
CA GLN A 98 44.18 6.61 -6.64
C GLN A 98 45.08 6.88 -7.85
N HIS A 99 44.58 7.53 -8.91
CA HIS A 99 45.33 7.88 -10.13
C HIS A 99 46.18 6.74 -10.74
N SER A 100 45.65 5.51 -10.71
CA SER A 100 46.29 4.32 -11.29
C SER A 100 46.52 4.43 -12.81
N GLN A 101 47.63 3.88 -13.30
CA GLN A 101 47.96 3.84 -14.74
C GLN A 101 46.90 3.10 -15.59
N ASN A 102 46.12 2.20 -14.99
CA ASN A 102 45.10 1.40 -15.70
C ASN A 102 43.69 2.01 -15.64
N LEU A 103 43.53 3.23 -15.10
CA LEU A 103 42.21 3.86 -14.93
C LEU A 103 41.40 3.96 -16.23
N GLY A 104 42.08 4.22 -17.35
CA GLY A 104 41.45 4.32 -18.67
C GLY A 104 40.68 3.06 -19.09
N SER A 105 41.08 1.88 -18.59
CA SER A 105 40.38 0.61 -18.87
C SER A 105 39.04 0.48 -18.14
N LEU A 106 38.83 1.25 -17.06
CA LEU A 106 37.63 1.21 -16.22
C LEU A 106 36.63 2.31 -16.56
N THR A 107 37.04 3.37 -17.26
CA THR A 107 36.23 4.57 -17.55
C THR A 107 34.84 4.25 -18.12
N VAL A 108 34.74 3.31 -19.07
CA VAL A 108 33.45 2.93 -19.68
C VAL A 108 32.53 2.26 -18.65
N SER A 109 33.07 1.33 -17.85
CA SER A 109 32.33 0.64 -16.78
C SER A 109 31.89 1.62 -15.69
N MET A 110 32.72 2.60 -15.35
CA MET A 110 32.39 3.67 -14.40
C MET A 110 31.23 4.54 -14.90
N GLN A 111 31.31 5.01 -16.15
CA GLN A 111 30.25 5.81 -16.76
C GLN A 111 28.91 5.05 -16.82
N ASN A 112 28.95 3.78 -17.20
CA ASN A 112 27.76 2.92 -17.21
C ASN A 112 27.16 2.76 -15.80
N CYS A 113 28.00 2.56 -14.79
CA CYS A 113 27.57 2.44 -13.40
C CYS A 113 26.90 3.73 -12.90
N TYR A 114 27.50 4.90 -13.16
CA TYR A 114 26.91 6.19 -12.78
C TYR A 114 25.57 6.45 -13.48
N LYS A 115 25.48 6.14 -14.78
CA LYS A 115 24.22 6.28 -15.54
C LYS A 115 23.13 5.33 -15.02
N GLN A 116 23.50 4.09 -14.68
CA GLN A 116 22.58 3.11 -14.11
C GLN A 116 22.07 3.56 -12.74
N ARG A 117 22.96 4.06 -11.86
CA ARG A 117 22.59 4.64 -10.56
C ARG A 117 21.58 5.77 -10.72
N GLU A 118 21.83 6.69 -11.64
CA GLU A 118 20.94 7.83 -11.89
C GLU A 118 19.55 7.37 -12.37
N THR A 119 19.51 6.42 -13.32
CA THR A 119 18.27 5.86 -13.86
C THR A 119 17.44 5.15 -12.77
N LEU A 120 18.11 4.36 -11.92
CA LEU A 120 17.48 3.66 -10.80
C LEU A 120 16.96 4.64 -9.75
N SER A 121 17.70 5.72 -9.46
CA SER A 121 17.29 6.78 -8.54
C SER A 121 16.01 7.49 -9.02
N GLN A 122 15.95 7.83 -10.31
CA GLN A 122 14.78 8.46 -10.92
C GLN A 122 13.56 7.52 -10.92
N THR A 123 13.76 6.25 -11.28
CA THR A 123 12.73 5.21 -11.27
C THR A 123 12.16 5.03 -9.87
N LEU A 124 13.03 4.93 -8.86
CA LEU A 124 12.62 4.78 -7.46
C LEU A 124 11.83 5.99 -6.98
N SER A 125 12.28 7.21 -7.32
CA SER A 125 11.59 8.44 -6.93
C SER A 125 10.21 8.56 -7.57
N ARG A 126 10.05 8.13 -8.83
CA ARG A 126 8.74 8.06 -9.49
C ARG A 126 7.83 7.03 -8.81
N GLY A 127 8.32 5.83 -8.54
CA GLY A 127 7.55 4.79 -7.87
C GLY A 127 7.08 5.21 -6.47
N LEU A 128 7.90 5.96 -5.73
CA LEU A 128 7.52 6.47 -4.41
C LEU A 128 6.37 7.49 -4.48
N ARG A 129 6.36 8.36 -5.50
CA ARG A 129 5.24 9.30 -5.73
C ARG A 129 3.97 8.57 -6.14
N GLU A 130 4.08 7.59 -7.02
CA GLU A 130 2.95 6.76 -7.41
C GLU A 130 2.36 6.03 -6.20
N LEU A 131 3.23 5.49 -5.34
CA LEU A 131 2.80 4.86 -4.11
C LEU A 131 2.08 5.83 -3.17
N GLU A 132 2.58 7.05 -3.02
CA GLU A 132 1.93 8.10 -2.22
C GLU A 132 0.51 8.40 -2.73
N GLN A 133 0.32 8.48 -4.05
CA GLN A 133 -0.99 8.67 -4.65
C GLN A 133 -1.93 7.49 -4.36
N GLN A 134 -1.42 6.26 -4.44
CA GLN A 134 -2.23 5.07 -4.14
C GLN A 134 -2.61 4.97 -2.66
N LEU A 135 -1.71 5.38 -1.75
CA LEU A 135 -2.00 5.49 -0.32
C LEU A 135 -3.13 6.50 -0.05
N GLU A 136 -3.09 7.65 -0.71
CA GLU A 136 -4.13 8.68 -0.59
C GLU A 136 -5.48 8.20 -1.13
N GLU A 137 -5.47 7.47 -2.25
CA GLU A 137 -6.68 6.86 -2.77
C GLU A 137 -7.22 5.78 -1.82
N GLY A 138 -6.36 4.99 -1.19
CA GLY A 138 -6.74 4.01 -0.16
C GLY A 138 -7.43 4.65 1.03
N ASP A 139 -6.96 5.81 1.49
CA ASP A 139 -7.61 6.59 2.54
C ASP A 139 -9.04 7.00 2.16
N LYS A 140 -9.32 7.29 0.87
CA LYS A 140 -10.67 7.61 0.41
C LYS A 140 -11.60 6.39 0.50
N HIS A 141 -11.15 5.23 0.02
CA HIS A 141 -11.93 4.00 0.13
C HIS A 141 -12.23 3.65 1.59
N ILE A 142 -11.26 3.83 2.48
CA ILE A 142 -11.44 3.60 3.92
C ILE A 142 -12.45 4.57 4.57
N ARG A 143 -12.52 5.83 4.14
CA ARG A 143 -13.58 6.75 4.58
C ARG A 143 -14.96 6.29 4.11
N THR A 144 -15.06 5.86 2.85
CA THR A 144 -16.30 5.30 2.30
C THR A 144 -16.73 4.05 3.08
N ALA A 145 -15.80 3.18 3.44
CA ALA A 145 -16.06 1.98 4.25
C ALA A 145 -16.69 2.33 5.61
N ASN A 146 -16.17 3.34 6.30
CA ASN A 146 -16.70 3.78 7.60
C ASN A 146 -18.09 4.42 7.48
N LEU A 147 -18.34 5.16 6.39
CA LEU A 147 -19.68 5.71 6.13
C LEU A 147 -20.71 4.59 5.89
N ILE A 148 -20.32 3.54 5.16
CA ILE A 148 -21.15 2.35 4.94
C ILE A 148 -21.38 1.58 6.23
N ALA A 149 -20.35 1.41 7.08
CA ALA A 149 -20.50 0.75 8.37
C ALA A 149 -21.49 1.50 9.29
N THR A 150 -21.44 2.83 9.27
CA THR A 150 -22.38 3.68 10.02
C THR A 150 -23.80 3.53 9.48
N SER A 151 -23.99 3.58 8.16
CA SER A 151 -25.28 3.33 7.50
C SER A 151 -25.82 1.93 7.82
N SER A 152 -24.93 0.93 7.85
CA SER A 152 -25.27 -0.46 8.20
C SER A 152 -25.77 -0.59 9.64
N LYS A 153 -25.19 0.16 10.60
CA LYS A 153 -25.69 0.22 11.98
C LYS A 153 -27.08 0.85 12.07
N VAL A 154 -27.35 1.90 11.30
CA VAL A 154 -28.68 2.54 11.25
C VAL A 154 -29.74 1.59 10.69
N GLU A 155 -29.42 0.88 9.60
CA GLU A 155 -30.32 -0.10 9.00
C GLU A 155 -30.52 -1.32 9.91
N ALA A 156 -29.48 -1.76 10.63
CA ALA A 156 -29.55 -2.86 11.59
C ALA A 156 -30.59 -2.62 12.69
N ALA A 157 -30.70 -1.37 13.16
CA ALA A 157 -31.70 -0.99 14.17
C ALA A 157 -33.14 -1.23 13.70
N SER A 158 -33.37 -1.22 12.38
CA SER A 158 -34.66 -1.44 11.73
C SER A 158 -34.85 -2.86 11.19
N ALA A 159 -33.84 -3.72 11.28
CA ALA A 159 -33.79 -5.02 10.60
C ALA A 159 -34.39 -6.21 11.38
N GLY A 160 -35.00 -5.97 12.54
CA GLY A 160 -35.65 -7.01 13.36
C GLY A 160 -34.72 -8.19 13.66
N ASP A 161 -35.10 -9.39 13.21
CA ASP A 161 -34.39 -10.65 13.46
C ASP A 161 -32.94 -10.69 12.93
N PHE A 162 -32.61 -9.85 11.94
CA PHE A 162 -31.27 -9.80 11.33
C PHE A 162 -30.34 -8.76 11.96
N ARG A 163 -30.83 -8.00 12.94
CA ARG A 163 -30.09 -6.91 13.61
C ARG A 163 -28.71 -7.34 14.09
N ASN A 164 -28.63 -8.41 14.88
CA ASN A 164 -27.36 -8.86 15.47
C ASN A 164 -26.31 -9.21 14.41
N GLN A 165 -26.74 -9.83 13.30
CA GLN A 165 -25.83 -10.23 12.24
C GLN A 165 -25.31 -9.01 11.47
N LEU A 166 -26.18 -8.03 11.24
CA LEU A 166 -25.85 -6.75 10.63
C LEU A 166 -24.91 -5.90 11.48
N GLU A 167 -25.12 -5.85 12.80
CA GLU A 167 -24.23 -5.17 13.74
C GLU A 167 -22.83 -5.80 13.74
N VAL A 168 -22.73 -7.13 13.72
CA VAL A 168 -21.45 -7.85 13.61
C VAL A 168 -20.73 -7.53 12.30
N ILE A 169 -21.45 -7.50 11.17
CA ILE A 169 -20.87 -7.14 9.87
C ILE A 169 -20.35 -5.70 9.89
N ALA A 170 -21.15 -4.75 10.38
CA ALA A 170 -20.75 -3.34 10.47
C ALA A 170 -19.52 -3.14 11.36
N GLN A 171 -19.44 -3.90 12.47
CA GLN A 171 -18.29 -3.87 13.36
C GLN A 171 -17.04 -4.43 12.68
N ASN A 172 -17.13 -5.59 12.03
CA ASN A 172 -16.01 -6.19 11.29
C ASN A 172 -15.48 -5.27 10.18
N ILE A 173 -16.36 -4.55 9.49
CA ILE A 173 -15.96 -3.57 8.46
C ILE A 173 -15.15 -2.44 9.10
N THR A 174 -15.63 -1.90 10.22
CA THR A 174 -14.96 -0.80 10.94
C THR A 174 -13.59 -1.25 11.46
N ASP A 175 -13.54 -2.39 12.15
CA ASP A 175 -12.31 -2.91 12.74
C ASP A 175 -11.24 -3.17 11.67
N THR A 176 -11.64 -3.78 10.55
CA THR A 176 -10.71 -4.06 9.45
C THR A 176 -10.27 -2.77 8.75
N ALA A 177 -11.18 -1.82 8.53
CA ALA A 177 -10.85 -0.53 7.93
C ALA A 177 -9.88 0.28 8.79
N ASP A 178 -10.02 0.23 10.12
CA ASP A 178 -9.13 0.89 11.06
C ASP A 178 -7.72 0.28 11.05
N LYS A 179 -7.60 -1.05 10.96
CA LYS A 179 -6.30 -1.72 10.80
C LYS A 179 -5.61 -1.35 9.49
N ILE A 180 -6.35 -1.35 8.37
CA ILE A 180 -5.82 -0.91 7.07
C ILE A 180 -5.30 0.53 7.19
N ARG A 181 -6.09 1.42 7.79
CA ARG A 181 -5.68 2.82 8.03
C ARG A 181 -4.40 2.92 8.86
N ALA A 182 -4.24 2.08 9.88
CA ALA A 182 -3.03 2.07 10.70
C ALA A 182 -1.78 1.75 9.87
N HIS A 183 -1.84 0.72 9.02
CA HIS A 183 -0.75 0.35 8.11
C HIS A 183 -0.47 1.44 7.07
N LEU A 184 -1.51 2.02 6.45
CA LEU A 184 -1.35 3.13 5.50
C LEU A 184 -0.70 4.35 6.15
N SER A 185 -1.13 4.70 7.38
CA SER A 185 -0.56 5.81 8.15
C SER A 185 0.91 5.57 8.50
N GLN A 186 1.26 4.33 8.85
CA GLN A 186 2.63 3.94 9.14
C GLN A 186 3.52 4.01 7.90
N ALA A 187 3.04 3.52 6.75
CA ALA A 187 3.72 3.66 5.46
C ALA A 187 3.97 5.14 5.10
N ARG A 188 2.96 6.01 5.27
CA ARG A 188 3.10 7.46 5.06
C ARG A 188 4.11 8.09 6.02
N ARG A 189 4.14 7.68 7.29
CA ARG A 189 5.13 8.16 8.26
C ARG A 189 6.56 7.82 7.84
N LEU A 190 6.79 6.58 7.38
CA LEU A 190 8.08 6.14 6.85
C LEU A 190 8.49 6.94 5.61
N LEU A 191 7.53 7.26 4.73
CA LEU A 191 7.75 8.12 3.57
C LEU A 191 8.09 9.57 3.97
N GLY A 192 7.35 10.15 4.92
CA GLY A 192 7.50 11.54 5.36
C GLY A 192 8.77 11.80 6.18
N GLN A 193 9.26 10.82 6.95
CA GLN A 193 10.55 10.90 7.64
C GLN A 193 11.72 11.11 6.67
N ARG A 194 11.58 10.66 5.41
CA ARG A 194 12.59 10.85 4.37
C ARG A 194 12.56 12.24 3.73
N GLN A 195 11.38 12.86 3.55
CA GLN A 195 11.29 14.22 3.00
C GLN A 195 12.01 15.25 3.89
N LYS A 196 11.96 15.09 5.21
CA LYS A 196 12.64 15.97 6.18
C LYS A 196 14.17 15.85 6.22
N HIS A 197 14.74 14.80 5.63
CA HIS A 197 16.19 14.59 5.57
C HIS A 197 16.81 14.92 4.20
N THR A 198 15.98 15.37 3.25
CA THR A 198 16.44 15.80 1.90
C THR A 198 16.34 17.33 1.71
N GLN A 199 15.89 18.06 2.74
CA GLN A 199 16.02 19.52 2.88
C GLN A 199 17.15 19.81 3.87
#